data_AF-A0A953WTW2-F1
#
_entry.id   AF-A0A953WTW2-F1
#
_cell.length_a   1.000
_cell.length_b   1.000
_cell.length_c   1.000
_cell.angle_alpha   90.00
_cell.angle_beta   90.00
_cell.angle_gamma   90.00
#
_symmetry.space_group_name_H-M   'P 1'
#
loop_
_entity.id
_entity.type
_entity.pdbx_description
1 polymer ?
#
loop_
_entity_poly.entity_id
_entity_poly.type
_entity_poly.pdbx_seq_one_letter_code
_entity_poly.pdbx_strand_id
1 'polypeptide(L)' 'HFAGITPCGIADPRYGVTSLADLGIPASMADADIALRDAFETIFASRLVPVPAPLQLMA' A
#
# COMPACT_ATOMS: atom_id res chain seq x y z
N HIS A 1 -13.44 2.51 9.17
CA HIS A 1 -14.49 1.51 8.88
C HIS A 1 -14.79 1.52 7.39
N PHE A 2 -14.55 0.41 6.68
CA PHE A 2 -14.81 0.28 5.24
C PHE A 2 -16.23 -0.19 4.91
N ALA A 3 -17.12 -0.27 5.92
CA ALA A 3 -18.48 -0.80 5.81
C ALA A 3 -19.47 0.10 5.03
N GLY A 4 -19.08 1.33 4.68
CA GLY A 4 -19.92 2.27 3.93
C GLY A 4 -19.75 2.22 2.41
N ILE A 5 -18.93 1.31 1.89
CA ILE A 5 -18.62 1.17 0.46
C ILE A 5 -18.61 -0.31 0.05
N THR A 6 -18.73 -0.59 -1.25
CA THR A 6 -18.48 -1.92 -1.83
C THR A 6 -17.08 -1.93 -2.47
N PRO A 7 -16.02 -2.33 -1.72
CA PRO A 7 -14.66 -2.30 -2.24
C PRO A 7 -14.49 -3.34 -3.36
N CYS A 8 -13.91 -2.92 -4.49
CA CYS A 8 -13.62 -3.80 -5.63
C CYS A 8 -14.84 -4.59 -6.17
N GLY A 9 -16.08 -4.16 -5.87
CA GLY A 9 -17.31 -4.87 -6.23
C GLY A 9 -17.60 -6.13 -5.40
N ILE A 10 -16.79 -6.43 -4.37
CA ILE A 10 -16.95 -7.59 -3.51
C ILE A 10 -17.83 -7.21 -2.32
N ALA A 11 -19.06 -7.73 -2.30
CA ALA A 11 -20.08 -7.42 -1.28
C ALA A 11 -20.43 -8.61 -0.36
N ASP A 12 -19.92 -9.81 -0.65
CA ASP A 12 -20.21 -10.99 0.14
C ASP A 12 -19.62 -10.86 1.56
N PRO A 13 -20.44 -10.92 2.63
CA PRO A 13 -20.01 -10.66 4.01
C PRO A 13 -18.91 -11.59 4.53
N ARG A 14 -18.67 -12.74 3.88
CA ARG A 14 -17.56 -13.64 4.25
C ARG A 14 -16.19 -13.02 3.98
N TYR A 15 -16.11 -12.02 3.11
CA TYR A 15 -14.87 -11.31 2.80
C TYR A 15 -14.78 -10.02 3.61
N GLY A 16 -13.73 -9.92 4.42
CA GLY A 16 -13.40 -8.72 5.18
C GLY A 16 -12.19 -7.99 4.59
N VAL A 17 -11.78 -6.95 5.31
CA VAL A 17 -10.50 -6.27 5.09
C VAL A 17 -9.63 -6.47 6.33
N THR A 18 -8.32 -6.36 6.16
CA THR A 18 -7.35 -6.45 7.25
C THR A 18 -6.24 -5.41 7.03
N SER A 19 -5.33 -5.30 7.99
CA SER A 19 -4.17 -4.42 7.94
C SER A 19 -2.97 -5.09 8.60
N LEU A 20 -1.76 -4.57 8.36
CA LEU A 20 -0.56 -5.05 9.08
C LEU A 20 -0.74 -4.95 10.60
N ALA A 21 -1.38 -3.87 11.08
CA ALA A 21 -1.69 -3.69 12.49
C ALA A 21 -2.68 -4.74 13.02
N ASP A 22 -3.75 -5.06 12.27
CA ASP A 22 -4.71 -6.11 12.65
C ASP A 22 -4.08 -7.51 12.67
N LEU A 23 -3.02 -7.71 11.88
CA LEU A 23 -2.18 -8.92 11.89
C LEU A 23 -1.12 -8.92 13.00
N GLY A 24 -1.05 -7.89 13.83
CA GLY A 24 -0.08 -7.77 14.92
C GLY A 24 1.31 -7.28 14.48
N ILE A 25 1.42 -6.66 13.31
CA ILE A 25 2.65 -6.09 12.75
C ILE A 25 2.54 -4.55 12.81
N PRO A 26 2.98 -3.92 13.91
CA PRO A 26 3.01 -2.47 14.01
C PRO A 26 4.10 -1.92 13.09
N ALA A 27 3.70 -1.24 12.02
CA ALA A 27 4.59 -0.60 11.06
C ALA A 27 4.18 0.86 10.90
N SER A 28 5.16 1.77 10.90
CA SER A 28 4.93 3.14 10.48
C SER A 28 4.75 3.22 8.96
N MET A 29 4.25 4.35 8.46
CA MET A 29 4.18 4.59 7.01
C MET A 29 5.57 4.60 6.36
N ALA A 30 6.61 5.02 7.09
CA ALA A 30 7.99 4.98 6.60
C ALA A 30 8.49 3.52 6.49
N ASP A 31 8.15 2.67 7.45
CA ASP A 31 8.49 1.24 7.39
C ASP A 31 7.81 0.55 6.20
N ALA A 32 6.53 0.88 5.96
CA ALA A 32 5.78 0.38 4.81
C ALA A 32 6.38 0.85 3.47
N ASP A 33 6.80 2.11 3.37
CA ASP A 33 7.45 2.67 2.18
C ASP A 33 8.77 1.95 1.86
N ILE A 34 9.62 1.76 2.88
CA ILE A 34 10.89 1.02 2.75
C ILE A 34 10.64 -0.41 2.28
N ALA A 35 9.73 -1.14 2.95
CA ALA A 35 9.44 -2.52 2.61
C ALA A 35 8.87 -2.65 1.19
N LEU A 36 8.00 -1.72 0.77
CA LEU A 36 7.43 -1.70 -0.57
C LEU A 36 8.52 -1.46 -1.63
N ARG A 37 9.44 -0.52 -1.39
CA ARG A 37 10.58 -0.26 -2.28
C ARG A 37 11.42 -1.51 -2.48
N ASP A 38 11.85 -2.14 -1.39
CA ASP A 38 12.74 -3.30 -1.43
C ASP A 38 12.06 -4.51 -2.10
N ALA A 39 10.75 -4.71 -1.86
CA ALA A 39 9.96 -5.74 -2.53
C ALA A 39 9.84 -5.48 -4.04
N PHE A 40 9.62 -4.23 -4.47
CA PHE A 40 9.56 -3.87 -5.88
C PHE A 40 10.89 -4.14 -6.58
N GLU A 41 12.01 -3.70 -6.02
CA GLU A 41 13.32 -3.92 -6.64
C GLU A 41 13.62 -5.41 -6.80
N THR A 42 13.21 -6.22 -5.81
CA THR A 42 13.36 -7.67 -5.83
C THR A 42 12.49 -8.33 -6.90
N ILE A 43 11.19 -8.03 -6.94
CA ILE A 43 10.24 -8.67 -7.86
C ILE A 43 10.48 -8.27 -9.32
N PHE A 44 10.81 -7.00 -9.55
CA PHE A 44 11.00 -6.48 -10.90
C PHE A 44 12.47 -6.54 -11.37
N ALA A 45 13.39 -7.01 -10.53
CA ALA A 45 14.83 -7.06 -10.81
C ALA A 45 15.38 -5.72 -11.34
N SER A 46 14.87 -4.61 -10.81
CA SER A 46 15.15 -3.26 -11.29
C SER A 46 15.26 -2.30 -10.12
N ARG A 47 16.26 -1.42 -10.14
CA ARG A 47 16.45 -0.42 -9.09
C ARG A 47 15.45 0.72 -9.25
N LEU A 48 14.79 1.09 -8.16
CA LEU A 48 13.91 2.25 -8.13
C LEU A 48 14.75 3.54 -8.10
N VAL A 49 14.27 4.54 -8.83
CA VAL A 49 14.88 5.87 -8.86
C VAL A 49 13.88 6.89 -8.35
N PRO A 50 14.28 7.83 -7.47
CA PRO A 50 13.41 8.92 -7.08
C PRO A 50 13.01 9.75 -8.30
N VAL A 51 11.72 9.96 -8.47
CA VAL A 51 11.17 10.87 -9.48
C VAL A 51 10.42 12.00 -8.77
N PRO A 52 10.46 13.24 -9.29
CA PRO A 52 9.64 14.32 -8.74
C PRO A 52 8.17 13.91 -8.71
N ALA A 53 7.46 14.24 -7.63
CA ALA A 53 6.04 13.95 -7.56
C ALA A 53 5.34 14.64 -8.75
N PRO A 54 4.47 13.93 -9.50
CA PRO A 54 3.84 14.50 -10.70
C PRO A 54 3.09 15.81 -10.43
N LEU A 55 2.55 15.95 -9.21
CA LEU A 55 1.81 17.13 -8.77
C LEU A 55 2.71 18.27 -8.24
N GLN A 56 4.00 18.02 -7.98
CA GLN A 56 4.96 19.06 -7.59
C GLN A 56 5.51 19.86 -8.79
N LEU A 57 5.25 19.40 -10.02
CA LEU A 57 5.61 20.12 -11.26
C LEU A 57 4.54 21.13 -11.70
N MET A 58 3.41 21.19 -11.00
CA MET A 58 2.27 22.07 -11.30
C MET A 58 2.14 23.23 -10.31
N ALA A 59 3.08 23.37 -9.37
CA ALA A 59 3.14 24.43 -8.36
C ALA A 59 4.27 25.41 -8.65
#